data_AF-A0A0A0HKQ2-F1
#
_entry.id   AF-A0A0A0HKQ2-F1
#
_cell.length_a   1.000
_cell.length_b   1.000
_cell.length_c   1.000
_cell.angle_alpha   90.00
_cell.angle_beta   90.00
_cell.angle_gamma   90.00
#
_symmetry.space_group_name_H-M   'P 1'
#
loop_
_entity.id
_entity.type
_entity.pdbx_description
1 polymer ?
#
loop_
_entity_poly.entity_id
_entity_poly.type
_entity_poly.pdbx_seq_one_letter_code
_entity_poly.pdbx_strand_id
1 'polypeptide(L)'
;MSRPRGARRPYQPSNGTEGEIFMAQWCERCDLANFDDPERCCTINLRAMTHRITDPEYPAEWQYSNGGVPQCSAFARDGAPEPRCDRTLDMFDMSDAEEEE
;
A
#
# COMPACT_ATOMS: atom_id res chain seq x y z
N MET A 1 8.91 -15.26 18.97
CA MET A 1 7.80 -15.21 17.99
C MET A 1 8.30 -14.49 16.74
N SER A 2 8.76 -15.24 15.73
CA SER A 2 9.23 -14.67 14.46
C SER A 2 8.05 -14.07 13.71
N ARG A 3 8.03 -12.75 13.51
CA ARG A 3 7.08 -12.10 12.59
C ARG A 3 7.48 -12.51 11.16
N PRO A 4 6.57 -13.06 10.35
CA PRO A 4 6.90 -13.45 8.98
C PRO A 4 7.35 -12.22 8.19
N ARG A 5 8.51 -12.32 7.54
CA ARG A 5 9.00 -11.30 6.60
C ARG A 5 8.00 -11.24 5.44
N GLY A 6 7.24 -10.14 5.34
CA GLY A 6 6.29 -9.90 4.25
C GLY A 6 4.91 -9.38 4.68
N ALA A 7 4.56 -9.43 5.97
CA ALA A 7 3.30 -8.86 6.44
C ALA A 7 3.39 -7.33 6.51
N ARG A 8 2.89 -6.65 5.47
CA ARG A 8 2.67 -5.20 5.52
C ARG A 8 1.75 -4.89 6.69
N ARG A 9 2.14 -3.91 7.51
CA ARG A 9 1.40 -3.57 8.73
C ARG A 9 0.16 -2.77 8.34
N PRO A 10 -1.04 -3.10 8.86
CA PRO A 10 -2.22 -2.28 8.61
C PRO A 10 -1.99 -0.87 9.16
N TYR A 11 -2.56 0.11 8.46
CA TYR A 11 -2.45 1.52 8.78
C TYR A 11 -3.81 2.05 9.25
N GLN A 12 -3.82 2.70 10.41
CA GLN A 12 -4.95 3.48 10.90
C GLN A 12 -4.44 4.88 11.28
N PRO A 13 -5.11 5.96 10.85
CA PRO A 13 -4.73 7.31 11.23
C PRO A 13 -4.85 7.52 12.75
N SER A 14 -3.92 8.26 13.32
CA SER A 14 -3.90 8.55 14.76
C SER A 14 -4.88 9.66 15.15
N ASN A 15 -5.24 10.53 14.20
CA ASN A 15 -6.16 11.64 14.38
C ASN A 15 -6.81 12.06 13.04
N GLY A 16 -7.77 13.00 13.13
CA GLY A 16 -8.52 13.49 11.97
C GLY A 16 -7.64 14.15 10.90
N THR A 17 -6.64 14.95 11.30
CA THR A 17 -5.73 15.63 10.36
C THR A 17 -4.87 14.64 9.58
N GLU A 18 -4.33 13.63 10.24
CA GLU A 18 -3.57 12.56 9.59
C GLU A 18 -4.46 11.79 8.59
N GLY A 19 -5.70 11.52 8.98
CA GLY A 19 -6.70 10.88 8.12
C GLY A 19 -7.03 11.72 6.89
N GLU A 20 -7.22 13.03 7.06
CA GLU A 20 -7.48 13.97 5.97
C GLU A 20 -6.32 14.02 4.97
N ILE A 21 -5.07 14.13 5.45
CA ILE A 21 -3.88 14.12 4.59
C ILE A 21 -3.79 12.80 3.81
N PHE A 22 -4.03 11.68 4.46
CA PHE A 22 -4.02 10.38 3.81
C PHE A 22 -5.12 10.28 2.73
N MET A 23 -6.34 10.70 3.03
CA MET A 23 -7.45 10.66 2.09
C MET A 23 -7.21 11.60 0.90
N ALA A 24 -6.70 12.81 1.11
CA ALA A 24 -6.34 13.75 0.06
C ALA A 24 -5.22 13.21 -0.86
N GLN A 25 -4.25 12.50 -0.29
CA GLN A 25 -3.15 11.92 -1.06
C GLN A 25 -3.58 10.73 -1.93
N TRP A 26 -4.52 9.91 -1.43
CA TRP A 26 -4.88 8.62 -2.04
C TRP A 26 -6.33 8.55 -2.52
N CYS A 27 -7.28 8.71 -1.60
CA CYS A 27 -8.70 8.45 -1.87
C CYS A 27 -9.31 9.48 -2.83
N GLU A 28 -9.02 10.77 -2.66
CA GLU A 28 -9.54 11.85 -3.51
C GLU A 28 -9.02 11.80 -4.95
N ARG A 29 -7.90 11.10 -5.16
CA ARG A 29 -7.22 10.98 -6.45
C ARG A 29 -7.39 9.60 -7.09
N CYS A 30 -8.17 8.73 -6.45
CA CYS A 30 -8.35 7.36 -6.90
C CYS A 30 -9.40 7.31 -8.02
N ASP A 31 -9.18 6.48 -9.04
CA ASP A 31 -10.18 6.26 -10.10
C ASP A 31 -11.51 5.71 -9.58
N LEU A 32 -11.49 5.09 -8.40
CA LEU A 32 -12.65 4.57 -7.68
C LEU A 32 -13.35 5.63 -6.83
N ALA A 33 -12.92 6.89 -6.86
CA ALA A 33 -13.55 8.03 -6.19
C ALA A 33 -14.79 8.54 -6.96
N ASN A 34 -15.57 7.62 -7.53
CA ASN A 34 -16.82 7.92 -8.19
C ASN A 34 -17.98 7.58 -7.27
N PHE A 35 -18.70 8.60 -6.79
CA PHE A 35 -19.87 8.44 -5.92
C PHE A 35 -21.18 8.40 -6.69
N ASP A 36 -21.17 8.70 -7.98
CA ASP A 36 -22.36 8.68 -8.85
C ASP A 36 -22.66 7.26 -9.36
N ASP A 37 -21.65 6.38 -9.38
CA ASP A 37 -21.79 4.97 -9.76
C ASP A 37 -21.58 4.06 -8.54
N PRO A 38 -22.66 3.51 -7.94
CA PRO A 38 -22.56 2.65 -6.78
C PRO A 38 -21.84 1.32 -7.05
N GLU A 39 -21.69 0.89 -8.31
CA GLU A 39 -20.90 -0.30 -8.66
C GLU A 39 -19.40 0.00 -8.80
N ARG A 40 -19.01 1.27 -8.95
CA ARG A 40 -17.61 1.72 -9.10
C ARG A 40 -17.08 2.53 -7.92
N CYS A 41 -17.83 2.61 -6.82
CA CYS A 41 -17.42 3.38 -5.65
C CYS A 41 -16.40 2.64 -4.78
N CYS A 42 -15.41 3.38 -4.27
CA CYS A 42 -14.41 2.84 -3.36
C CYS A 42 -15.01 2.53 -1.97
N THR A 43 -15.24 1.26 -1.67
CA THR A 43 -15.75 0.82 -0.36
C THR A 43 -14.67 0.75 0.73
N ILE A 44 -13.38 0.81 0.34
CA ILE A 44 -12.24 0.70 1.26
C ILE A 44 -12.23 1.85 2.27
N ASN A 45 -12.45 3.09 1.81
CA ASN A 45 -12.49 4.26 2.69
C ASN A 45 -13.63 4.13 3.72
N LEU A 46 -14.83 3.76 3.26
CA LEU A 46 -15.98 3.52 4.13
C LEU A 46 -15.69 2.44 5.19
N ARG A 47 -15.04 1.33 4.80
CA ARG A 47 -14.65 0.26 5.74
C ARG A 47 -13.62 0.74 6.76
N ALA A 48 -12.65 1.56 6.37
CA ALA A 48 -11.67 2.15 7.29
C ALA A 48 -12.31 3.08 8.33
N MET A 49 -13.40 3.77 7.96
CA MET A 49 -14.17 4.61 8.89
C MET A 49 -15.13 3.82 9.78
N THR A 50 -15.61 2.67 9.30
CA THR A 50 -16.64 1.86 9.99
C THR A 50 -16.02 0.86 10.98
N HIS A 51 -14.89 0.26 10.62
CA HIS A 51 -14.27 -0.83 11.37
C HIS A 51 -13.03 -0.36 12.14
N ARG A 52 -12.68 -1.08 13.20
CA ARG A 52 -11.42 -0.90 13.93
C ARG A 52 -10.31 -1.69 13.26
N ILE A 53 -9.05 -1.27 13.43
CA ILE A 53 -7.88 -1.97 12.88
C ILE A 53 -7.75 -3.44 13.31
N THR A 54 -8.42 -3.83 14.39
CA THR A 54 -8.47 -5.21 14.90
C THR A 54 -9.55 -6.07 14.25
N ASP A 55 -10.50 -5.46 13.55
CA ASP A 55 -11.64 -6.15 12.97
C ASP A 55 -11.22 -6.80 11.64
N PRO A 56 -11.68 -8.02 11.33
CA PRO A 56 -11.32 -8.69 10.07
C PRO A 56 -11.87 -7.94 8.84
N GLU A 57 -12.90 -7.12 9.02
CA GLU A 57 -13.46 -6.26 7.97
C GLU A 57 -12.65 -4.98 7.74
N TYR A 58 -11.64 -4.66 8.56
CA TYR A 58 -10.76 -3.53 8.31
C TYR A 58 -9.99 -3.71 6.99
N PRO A 59 -9.87 -2.67 6.15
CA PRO A 59 -9.23 -2.81 4.87
C PRO A 59 -7.74 -3.15 5.02
N ALA A 60 -7.31 -4.24 4.39
CA ALA A 60 -5.90 -4.64 4.34
C ALA A 60 -5.09 -3.76 3.37
N GLU A 61 -5.76 -3.03 2.49
CA GLU A 61 -5.17 -2.16 1.49
C GLU A 61 -4.55 -0.91 2.12
N TRP A 62 -5.07 -0.47 3.25
CA TRP A 62 -4.48 0.60 4.06
C TRP A 62 -3.38 0.02 4.90
N GLN A 63 -2.14 0.26 4.48
CA GLN A 63 -0.98 -0.39 5.08
C GLN A 63 0.26 0.49 4.99
N TYR A 64 1.24 0.19 5.82
CA TYR A 64 2.56 0.78 5.71
C TYR A 64 3.36 0.15 4.56
N SER A 65 4.05 0.98 3.79
CA SER A 65 5.07 0.55 2.84
C SER A 65 6.31 -0.01 3.57
N ASN A 66 7.25 -0.62 2.84
CA ASN A 66 8.50 -1.09 3.43
C ASN A 66 9.33 0.05 4.05
N GLY A 67 9.12 1.29 3.58
CA GLY A 67 9.74 2.49 4.15
C GLY A 67 8.99 3.08 5.36
N GLY A 68 7.93 2.43 5.84
CA GLY A 68 7.12 2.93 6.96
C GLY A 68 6.16 4.06 6.59
N VAL A 69 5.95 4.33 5.30
CA VAL A 69 5.04 5.38 4.81
C VAL A 69 3.65 4.79 4.60
N PRO A 70 2.56 5.43 5.08
CA PRO A 70 1.22 4.93 4.86
C PRO A 70 0.84 4.99 3.37
N GLN A 71 0.26 3.91 2.86
CA GLN A 71 -0.17 3.78 1.46
C GLN A 71 -1.48 3.02 1.35
N CYS A 72 -2.23 3.28 0.27
CA CYS A 72 -3.35 2.46 -0.16
C CYS A 72 -2.90 1.59 -1.34
N SER A 73 -2.90 0.26 -1.21
CA SER A 73 -2.49 -0.63 -2.33
C SER A 73 -3.51 -0.75 -3.45
N ALA A 74 -4.77 -0.38 -3.19
CA ALA A 74 -5.80 -0.31 -4.24
C ALA A 74 -5.67 0.97 -5.09
N PHE A 75 -4.84 1.92 -4.67
CA PHE A 75 -4.56 3.10 -5.47
C PHE A 75 -3.71 2.71 -6.68
N ALA A 76 -4.38 2.54 -7.83
CA ALA A 76 -3.72 2.48 -9.12
C ALA A 76 -3.21 3.89 -9.45
N ARG A 77 -1.90 4.04 -9.55
CA ARG A 77 -1.27 5.26 -10.04
C ARG A 77 -0.97 5.02 -11.51
N ASP A 78 -1.32 5.95 -12.39
CA ASP A 78 -0.74 6.00 -13.74
C ASP A 78 0.79 6.02 -13.59
N GLY A 79 1.44 4.89 -13.87
CA GLY A 79 2.88 4.68 -13.63
C GLY A 79 3.26 3.68 -12.54
N ALA A 80 2.43 2.66 -12.27
CA ALA A 80 2.94 1.45 -11.62
C ALA A 80 4.23 1.01 -12.33
N PRO A 81 5.32 0.69 -11.60
CA PRO A 81 6.56 0.29 -12.23
C PRO A 81 6.25 -0.93 -13.09
N GLU A 82 6.54 -0.81 -14.40
CA GLU A 82 6.40 -1.94 -15.31
C GLU A 82 7.09 -3.16 -14.69
N PRO A 83 6.51 -4.37 -14.82
CA PRO A 83 7.16 -5.57 -14.34
C PRO A 83 8.60 -5.58 -14.85
N ARG A 84 9.54 -5.84 -13.93
CA ARG A 84 10.97 -5.90 -14.28
C ARG A 84 11.13 -6.85 -15.46
N CYS A 85 11.77 -6.38 -16.53
CA CYS A 85 12.03 -7.20 -17.70
C CYS A 85 12.90 -8.41 -17.29
N ASP A 86 12.43 -9.63 -17.56
CA ASP A 86 13.13 -10.87 -17.20
C ASP A 86 14.53 -10.99 -17.84
N ARG A 87 14.83 -10.16 -18.85
CA ARG A 87 16.11 -10.17 -19.59
C ARG A 87 17.16 -9.21 -19.03
N THR A 88 16.86 -8.42 -18.01
CA THR A 88 17.79 -7.41 -17.45
C THR A 88 18.13 -7.66 -15.98
N LEU A 89 18.01 -8.91 -15.51
CA LEU A 89 18.30 -9.30 -14.12
C LEU A 89 19.77 -9.09 -13.71
N ASP A 90 20.67 -8.87 -14.66
CA ASP A 90 22.11 -9.07 -14.50
C ASP A 90 22.95 -7.77 -14.65
N MET A 91 22.41 -6.61 -14.24
CA MET A 91 23.15 -5.34 -14.30
C MET A 91 23.66 -4.83 -12.95
N PHE A 92 23.28 -5.47 -11.83
CA PHE A 92 23.67 -5.04 -10.48
C PHE A 92 24.02 -6.20 -9.54
N ASP A 93 24.15 -7.44 -10.04
CA ASP A 93 24.66 -8.58 -9.27
C ASP A 93 26.18 -8.69 -9.45
N MET A 94 26.90 -7.79 -8.78
CA MET A 94 28.31 -8.01 -8.42
C MET A 94 28.38 -7.90 -6.90
N SER A 95 27.78 -8.88 -6.22
CA SER A 95 28.11 -9.15 -4.84
C SER A 95 29.57 -9.61 -4.78
N ASP A 96 30.42 -8.76 -4.21
CA ASP A 96 31.68 -9.14 -3.60
C ASP A 96 31.53 -10.45 -2.78
N ALA A 97 32.14 -11.53 -3.27
CA ALA A 97 32.32 -12.84 -2.63
C ALA A 97 33.13 -13.69 -3.63
N GLU A 98 34.34 -14.21 -3.41
CA GLU A 98 35.02 -14.76 -2.22
C GLU A 98 36.55 -14.78 -2.53
N GLU A 99 37.41 -14.34 -1.61
CA GLU A 99 38.19 -15.13 -0.63
C GLU A 99 39.52 -15.72 -1.17
N GLU A 100 40.60 -15.25 -0.54
CA GLU A 100 41.80 -15.96 -0.09
C GLU A 100 42.23 -17.27 -0.80
N GLU A 101 43.39 -17.21 -1.49
CA GLU A 101 44.52 -18.11 -1.22
C GLU A 101 45.86 -17.38 -1.46
#